data_AF-A0A409VLC0-F1
#
_entry.id   AF-A0A409VLC0-F1
#
_cell.length_a   1.000
_cell.length_b   1.000
_cell.length_c   1.000
_cell.angle_alpha   90.00
_cell.angle_beta   90.00
_cell.angle_gamma   90.00
#
_symmetry.space_group_name_H-M   'P 1'
#
loop_
_entity.id
_entity.type
_entity.pdbx_description
1 polymer ?
#
loop_
_entity_poly.entity_id
_entity_poly.type
_entity_poly.pdbx_seq_one_letter_code
_entity_poly.pdbx_strand_id
1 'polypeptide(L)'
;MGEDGTQRSEKGDEMNSQFNRSISLVREYSSRVEREYLRPVLNNGRVVLEERPITATFVTIFCSLGLLPVVFFLGVSVFVFCVFVASALGIAFAVSTVMILAFFAALLCVLTATFFVSILLTALSLGSFVIFRLAFLLVKDGRPGLSTWVDELKGYLLQTIRATEQNEKSTSLQDDSRSDSTNDSGILVQSEKATFDDPGFEPKTE
;
A
#
# COMPACT_ATOMS: atom_id res chain seq x y z
N MET A 1 22.90 -16.47 10.98
CA MET A 1 23.19 -15.03 10.69
C MET A 1 24.06 -14.99 9.45
N GLY A 2 23.48 -14.89 8.24
CA GLY A 2 24.26 -14.97 7.00
C GLY A 2 23.52 -15.09 5.65
N GLU A 3 22.18 -15.18 5.61
CA GLU A 3 21.46 -15.49 4.34
C GLU A 3 20.74 -14.31 3.68
N ASP A 4 20.69 -13.12 4.32
CA ASP A 4 19.95 -11.97 3.78
C ASP A 4 20.76 -11.12 2.77
N GLY A 5 22.03 -11.48 2.54
CA GLY A 5 22.91 -10.77 1.60
C GLY A 5 22.73 -11.18 0.13
N THR A 6 22.38 -12.44 -0.13
CA THR A 6 22.42 -13.02 -1.49
C THR A 6 21.21 -12.61 -2.34
N GLN A 7 20.02 -12.47 -1.74
CA GLN A 7 18.79 -12.11 -2.48
C GLN A 7 18.82 -10.70 -3.07
N ARG A 8 19.53 -9.74 -2.46
CA ARG A 8 19.68 -8.39 -3.04
C ARG A 8 20.56 -8.38 -4.29
N SER A 9 21.54 -9.28 -4.38
CA SER A 9 22.43 -9.36 -5.55
C SER A 9 21.68 -9.93 -6.75
N GLU A 10 20.95 -11.03 -6.57
CA GLU A 10 20.24 -11.69 -7.68
C GLU A 10 19.20 -10.78 -8.34
N LYS A 11 18.45 -10.02 -7.54
CA LYS A 11 17.47 -9.04 -8.08
C LYS A 11 18.13 -7.90 -8.85
N GLY A 12 19.33 -7.48 -8.43
CA GLY A 12 20.12 -6.48 -9.15
C GLY A 12 20.64 -7.01 -10.49
N ASP A 13 21.09 -8.26 -10.51
CA ASP A 13 21.61 -8.93 -11.70
C ASP A 13 20.51 -9.17 -12.74
N GLU A 14 19.30 -9.54 -12.29
CA GLU A 14 18.15 -9.68 -13.18
C GLU A 14 17.77 -8.33 -13.83
N MET A 15 17.71 -7.24 -13.06
CA MET A 15 17.45 -5.90 -13.59
C MET A 15 18.51 -5.47 -14.60
N ASN A 16 19.79 -5.69 -14.30
CA ASN A 16 20.89 -5.40 -15.21
C ASN A 16 20.78 -6.21 -16.52
N SER A 17 20.34 -7.47 -16.44
CA SER A 17 20.13 -8.30 -17.63
C SER A 17 19.00 -7.76 -18.53
N GLN A 18 17.92 -7.23 -17.95
CA GLN A 18 16.81 -6.62 -18.70
C GLN A 18 17.23 -5.30 -19.36
N PHE A 19 18.04 -4.49 -18.67
CA PHE A 19 18.64 -3.29 -19.26
C PHE A 19 19.57 -3.64 -20.42
N ASN A 20 20.46 -4.62 -20.24
CA ASN A 20 21.37 -5.07 -21.29
C ASN A 20 20.63 -5.59 -22.52
N ARG A 21 19.54 -6.35 -22.31
CA ARG A 21 18.67 -6.84 -23.40
C ARG A 21 17.96 -5.70 -24.12
N SER A 22 17.47 -4.71 -23.40
CA SER A 22 16.81 -3.54 -23.99
C SER A 22 17.81 -2.71 -24.80
N ILE A 23 19.03 -2.53 -24.29
CA ILE A 23 20.11 -1.83 -25.00
C ILE A 23 20.52 -2.61 -26.26
N SER A 24 20.66 -3.93 -26.20
CA SER A 24 21.00 -4.73 -27.38
C SER A 24 19.93 -4.64 -28.46
N LEU A 25 18.64 -4.64 -28.08
CA LEU A 25 17.53 -4.47 -29.01
C LEU A 25 17.54 -3.10 -29.66
N VAL A 26 17.67 -2.02 -28.88
CA VAL A 26 17.74 -0.65 -29.43
C VAL A 26 18.93 -0.51 -30.37
N ARG A 27 20.07 -1.12 -30.05
CA ARG A 27 21.26 -1.12 -30.90
C ARG A 27 21.06 -1.89 -32.19
N GLU A 28 20.42 -3.06 -32.13
CA GLU A 28 20.08 -3.86 -33.30
C GLU A 28 19.13 -3.09 -34.24
N TYR A 29 18.05 -2.53 -33.70
CA TYR A 29 17.12 -1.69 -34.46
C TYR A 29 17.81 -0.46 -35.06
N SER A 30 18.64 0.24 -34.27
CA SER A 30 19.41 1.38 -34.77
C SER A 30 20.35 0.98 -35.90
N SER A 31 21.05 -0.14 -35.77
CA SER A 31 21.97 -0.63 -36.80
C SER A 31 21.24 -1.04 -38.09
N ARG A 32 20.02 -1.58 -37.95
CA ARG A 32 19.17 -1.93 -39.07
C ARG A 32 18.66 -0.69 -39.80
N VAL A 33 18.20 0.31 -39.05
CA VAL A 33 17.76 1.60 -39.60
C VAL A 33 18.91 2.30 -40.32
N GLU A 34 20.10 2.28 -39.73
CA GLU A 34 21.29 2.86 -40.35
C GLU A 34 21.61 2.19 -41.69
N ARG A 35 21.56 0.85 -41.71
CA ARG A 35 21.93 0.07 -42.90
C ARG A 35 20.86 0.12 -43.99
N GLU A 36 19.58 0.01 -43.64
CA GLU A 36 18.47 -0.07 -44.60
C GLU A 36 18.02 1.30 -45.10
N TYR A 37 18.09 2.36 -44.27
CA TYR A 37 17.53 3.67 -44.62
C TYR A 37 18.59 4.77 -44.73
N LEU A 38 19.52 4.89 -43.76
CA LEU A 38 20.48 6.01 -43.80
C LEU A 38 21.53 5.83 -44.91
N ARG A 39 22.12 4.64 -45.04
CA ARG A 39 23.15 4.39 -46.05
C ARG A 39 22.71 4.69 -47.50
N PRO A 40 21.56 4.19 -48.00
CA PRO A 40 21.15 4.48 -49.36
C PRO A 40 20.81 5.95 -49.57
N VAL A 41 20.20 6.62 -48.58
CA VAL A 41 19.87 8.05 -48.67
C VAL A 41 21.15 8.90 -48.73
N LEU A 42 22.16 8.60 -47.90
CA LEU A 42 23.44 9.31 -47.91
C LEU A 42 24.21 9.09 -49.20
N ASN A 43 24.26 7.84 -49.70
CA ASN A 43 24.95 7.52 -50.95
C ASN A 43 24.24 8.17 -52.15
N ASN A 44 22.91 8.10 -52.23
CA ASN A 44 22.14 8.77 -53.29
C ASN A 44 22.26 10.30 -53.21
N GLY A 45 22.29 10.86 -51.99
CA GLY A 45 22.46 12.30 -51.79
C GLY A 45 23.75 12.83 -52.40
N ARG A 46 24.86 12.09 -52.28
CA ARG A 46 26.15 12.47 -52.90
C ARG A 46 26.08 12.47 -54.42
N VAL A 47 25.50 11.42 -55.02
CA VAL A 47 25.36 11.32 -56.48
C VAL A 47 24.49 12.46 -57.04
N VAL A 48 23.38 12.78 -56.35
CA VAL A 48 22.47 13.88 -56.77
C VAL A 48 23.13 15.26 -56.62
N LEU A 49 24.00 15.45 -55.62
CA LEU A 49 24.77 16.68 -55.44
C LEU A 49 25.81 16.89 -56.55
N GLU A 50 26.43 15.81 -57.03
CA GLU A 50 27.41 15.86 -58.12
C GLU A 50 26.75 16.14 -59.48
N GLU A 51 25.57 15.57 -59.75
CA GLU A 51 24.88 15.78 -61.02
C GLU A 51 24.22 17.16 -61.13
N ARG A 52 23.56 17.66 -60.06
CA ARG A 52 22.78 18.93 -60.10
C ARG A 52 22.81 19.70 -58.77
N PRO A 53 23.85 20.52 -58.51
CA PRO A 53 24.03 21.19 -57.22
C PRO A 53 22.95 22.23 -56.89
N ILE A 54 22.36 22.88 -57.90
CA ILE A 54 21.35 23.93 -57.72
C ILE A 54 20.03 23.36 -57.19
N THR A 55 19.55 22.25 -57.77
CA THR A 55 18.31 21.60 -57.32
C THR A 55 18.49 20.93 -55.96
N ALA A 56 19.66 20.34 -55.71
CA ALA A 56 19.95 19.67 -54.45
C ALA A 56 19.97 20.64 -53.25
N THR A 57 20.59 21.82 -53.41
CA THR A 57 20.60 22.86 -52.36
C THR A 57 19.22 23.44 -52.09
N PHE A 58 18.43 23.71 -53.14
CA PHE A 58 17.04 24.15 -52.99
C PHE A 58 16.18 23.15 -52.21
N VAL A 59 16.22 21.86 -52.60
CA VAL A 59 15.48 20.79 -51.90
C VAL A 59 15.94 20.65 -50.45
N THR A 60 17.24 20.77 -50.18
CA THR A 60 17.78 20.69 -48.81
C THR A 60 17.26 21.83 -47.94
N ILE A 61 17.31 23.07 -48.43
CA ILE A 61 16.81 24.24 -47.70
C ILE A 61 15.28 24.16 -47.53
N PHE A 62 14.55 23.80 -48.58
CA PHE A 62 13.10 23.61 -48.54
C PHE A 62 12.69 22.53 -47.54
N CYS A 63 13.40 21.40 -47.53
CA CYS A 63 13.17 20.31 -46.57
C CYS A 63 13.50 20.76 -45.15
N SER A 64 14.61 21.48 -44.95
CA SER A 64 15.00 21.98 -43.62
C SER A 64 13.99 22.99 -43.06
N LEU A 65 13.52 23.92 -43.89
CA LEU A 65 12.50 24.90 -43.54
C LEU A 65 11.11 24.27 -43.38
N GLY A 66 10.80 23.22 -44.15
CA GLY A 66 9.52 22.49 -44.08
C GLY A 66 9.45 21.51 -42.91
N LEU A 67 10.58 20.93 -42.48
CA LEU A 67 10.64 20.05 -41.30
C LEU A 67 10.49 20.83 -40.00
N LEU A 68 10.98 22.07 -39.93
CA LEU A 68 10.90 22.90 -38.73
C LEU A 68 9.47 23.08 -38.19
N PRO A 69 8.46 23.48 -38.99
CA PRO A 69 7.08 23.57 -38.52
C PRO A 69 6.47 22.20 -38.18
N VAL A 70 6.87 21.11 -38.86
CA VAL A 70 6.38 19.76 -38.55
C VAL A 70 6.90 19.29 -37.20
N VAL A 71 8.19 19.45 -36.93
CA VAL A 71 8.80 19.11 -35.65
C VAL A 71 8.23 19.97 -34.53
N PHE A 72 8.04 21.28 -34.78
CA PHE A 72 7.41 22.18 -33.81
C PHE A 72 5.98 21.75 -33.50
N PHE A 73 5.17 21.46 -34.51
CA PHE A 73 3.80 20.98 -34.34
C PHE A 73 3.76 19.66 -33.54
N LEU A 74 4.63 18.71 -33.88
CA LEU A 74 4.72 17.43 -33.17
C LEU A 74 5.12 17.62 -31.70
N GLY A 75 6.11 18.48 -31.44
CA GLY A 75 6.56 18.82 -30.09
C GLY A 75 5.45 19.48 -29.27
N VAL A 76 4.76 20.47 -29.83
CA VAL A 76 3.61 21.13 -29.17
C VAL A 76 2.48 20.14 -28.94
N SER A 77 2.17 19.26 -29.90
CA SER A 77 1.12 18.25 -29.76
C SER A 77 1.42 17.28 -28.61
N VAL A 78 2.65 16.76 -28.52
CA VAL A 78 3.06 15.87 -27.42
C VAL A 78 3.04 16.62 -26.09
N PHE A 79 3.51 17.87 -26.07
CA PHE A 79 3.49 18.71 -24.87
C PHE A 79 2.07 18.94 -24.35
N VAL A 80 1.14 19.34 -25.23
CA VAL A 80 -0.27 19.51 -24.89
C VAL A 80 -0.85 18.20 -24.37
N PHE A 81 -0.60 17.08 -25.04
CA PHE A 81 -1.05 15.76 -24.59
C PHE A 81 -0.54 15.43 -23.17
N CYS A 82 0.76 15.63 -22.90
CA CYS A 82 1.35 15.43 -21.57
C CYS A 82 0.70 16.31 -20.50
N VAL A 83 0.44 17.59 -20.80
CA VAL A 83 -0.23 18.52 -19.86
C VAL A 83 -1.67 18.08 -19.58
N PHE A 84 -2.40 17.61 -20.60
CA PHE A 84 -3.74 17.07 -20.43
C PHE A 84 -3.75 15.81 -19.56
N VAL A 85 -2.81 14.88 -19.79
CA VAL A 85 -2.70 13.67 -18.97
C VAL A 85 -2.32 14.02 -17.53
N ALA A 86 -1.32 14.88 -17.33
CA ALA A 86 -0.91 15.30 -15.99
C ALA A 86 -2.02 16.02 -15.22
N SER A 87 -2.77 16.90 -15.90
CA SER A 87 -3.91 17.58 -15.28
C SER A 87 -5.06 16.63 -14.96
N ALA A 88 -5.38 15.69 -15.85
CA ALA A 88 -6.38 14.65 -15.59
C ALA A 88 -6.01 13.78 -14.38
N LEU A 89 -4.75 13.33 -14.28
CA LEU A 89 -4.27 12.59 -13.12
C LEU A 89 -4.33 13.43 -11.84
N GLY A 90 -3.95 14.71 -11.90
CA GLY A 90 -4.02 15.61 -10.76
C GLY A 90 -5.44 15.78 -10.22
N ILE A 91 -6.41 16.00 -11.12
CA ILE A 91 -7.83 16.13 -10.77
C ILE A 91 -8.36 14.80 -10.21
N ALA A 92 -8.05 13.68 -10.86
CA ALA A 92 -8.47 12.35 -10.38
C ALA A 92 -7.95 12.05 -8.96
N PHE A 93 -6.68 12.36 -8.71
CA PHE A 93 -6.05 12.18 -7.40
C PHE A 93 -6.69 13.10 -6.33
N ALA A 94 -6.95 14.36 -6.67
CA ALA A 94 -7.62 15.29 -5.77
C ALA A 94 -9.03 14.81 -5.41
N VAL A 95 -9.84 14.41 -6.40
CA VAL A 95 -11.20 13.88 -6.19
C VAL A 95 -11.16 12.61 -5.35
N SER A 96 -10.24 11.69 -5.65
CA SER A 96 -10.07 10.46 -4.86
C SER A 96 -9.74 10.77 -3.40
N THR A 97 -8.83 11.72 -3.15
CA THR A 97 -8.44 12.11 -1.79
C THR A 97 -9.62 12.71 -1.02
N VAL A 98 -10.39 13.60 -1.66
CA VAL A 98 -11.59 14.19 -1.05
C VAL A 98 -12.62 13.12 -0.72
N MET A 99 -12.86 12.16 -1.62
CA MET A 99 -13.80 11.07 -1.36
C MET A 99 -13.34 10.17 -0.20
N ILE A 100 -12.04 9.83 -0.13
CA ILE A 100 -11.48 9.04 0.98
C ILE A 100 -11.67 9.78 2.31
N LEU A 101 -11.37 11.08 2.36
CA LEU A 101 -11.56 11.89 3.55
C LEU A 101 -13.04 11.98 3.95
N ALA A 102 -13.95 12.11 2.99
CA ALA A 102 -15.39 12.13 3.23
C ALA A 102 -15.88 10.79 3.82
N PHE A 103 -15.44 9.65 3.27
CA PHE A 103 -15.76 8.34 3.81
C PHE A 103 -15.17 8.12 5.21
N PHE A 104 -13.94 8.57 5.44
CA PHE A 104 -13.32 8.49 6.76
C PHE A 104 -14.08 9.31 7.81
N ALA A 105 -14.51 10.53 7.46
CA ALA A 105 -15.34 11.36 8.32
C ALA A 105 -16.71 10.71 8.61
N ALA A 106 -17.36 10.13 7.59
CA ALA A 106 -18.61 9.39 7.76
C ALA A 106 -18.42 8.17 8.68
N LEU A 107 -17.33 7.42 8.52
CA LEU A 107 -17.00 6.28 9.37
C LEU A 107 -16.80 6.72 10.83
N LEU A 108 -16.03 7.78 11.07
CA LEU A 108 -15.87 8.35 12.42
C LEU A 108 -17.20 8.78 13.03
N CYS A 109 -18.10 9.37 12.24
CA CYS A 109 -19.44 9.74 12.70
C CYS A 109 -20.26 8.52 13.13
N VAL A 110 -20.26 7.45 12.33
CA VAL A 110 -20.93 6.19 12.69
C VAL A 110 -20.28 5.53 13.91
N LEU A 111 -18.95 5.55 14.01
CA LEU A 111 -18.22 4.94 15.12
C LEU A 111 -18.52 5.66 16.45
N THR A 112 -18.54 6.99 16.41
CA THR A 112 -18.93 7.81 17.58
C THR A 112 -20.38 7.59 17.96
N ALA A 113 -21.31 7.58 17.00
CA ALA A 113 -22.72 7.30 17.27
C ALA A 113 -22.93 5.91 17.89
N THR A 114 -22.32 4.87 17.31
CA THR A 114 -22.39 3.49 17.83
C THR A 114 -21.74 3.35 19.21
N PHE A 115 -20.65 4.07 19.46
CA PHE A 115 -20.02 4.15 20.78
C PHE A 115 -20.98 4.72 21.84
N PHE A 116 -21.66 5.83 21.54
CA PHE A 116 -22.67 6.40 22.45
C PHE A 116 -23.85 5.45 22.67
N VAL A 117 -24.37 4.83 21.60
CA VAL A 117 -25.44 3.84 21.72
C VAL A 117 -25.01 2.67 22.59
N SER A 118 -23.78 2.18 22.44
CA SER A 118 -23.22 1.11 23.27
C SER A 118 -23.13 1.50 24.75
N ILE A 119 -22.65 2.71 25.05
CA ILE A 119 -22.61 3.22 26.44
C ILE A 119 -24.01 3.30 27.04
N LEU A 120 -24.98 3.85 26.29
CA LEU A 120 -26.36 3.97 26.75
C LEU A 120 -27.01 2.60 26.98
N LEU A 121 -26.82 1.65 26.05
CA LEU A 121 -27.30 0.27 26.22
C LEU A 121 -26.68 -0.38 27.45
N THR A 122 -25.37 -0.22 27.65
CA THR A 122 -24.66 -0.78 28.81
C THR A 122 -25.18 -0.18 30.11
N ALA A 123 -25.36 1.15 30.16
CA ALA A 123 -25.90 1.85 31.32
C ALA A 123 -27.35 1.44 31.62
N LEU A 124 -28.20 1.31 30.61
CA LEU A 124 -29.59 0.85 30.75
C LEU A 124 -29.66 -0.61 31.20
N SER A 125 -28.84 -1.50 30.62
CA SER A 125 -28.78 -2.90 31.01
C SER A 125 -28.30 -3.04 32.46
N LEU A 126 -27.26 -2.31 32.84
CA LEU A 126 -26.74 -2.31 34.20
C LEU A 126 -27.76 -1.72 35.19
N GLY A 127 -28.41 -0.62 34.83
CA GLY A 127 -29.47 0.00 35.62
C GLY A 127 -30.67 -0.93 35.80
N SER A 128 -31.13 -1.57 34.73
CA SER A 128 -32.21 -2.56 34.76
C SER A 128 -31.87 -3.74 35.66
N PHE A 129 -30.65 -4.27 35.56
CA PHE A 129 -30.17 -5.34 36.43
C PHE A 129 -30.19 -4.93 37.91
N VAL A 130 -29.69 -3.74 38.22
CA VAL A 130 -29.69 -3.19 39.59
C VAL A 130 -31.11 -3.03 40.13
N ILE A 131 -32.02 -2.46 39.33
CA ILE A 131 -33.43 -2.29 39.70
C ILE A 131 -34.11 -3.65 39.92
N PHE A 132 -33.90 -4.61 39.03
CA PHE A 132 -34.48 -5.94 39.13
C PHE A 132 -33.97 -6.67 40.38
N ARG A 133 -32.66 -6.60 40.66
CA ARG A 133 -32.07 -7.17 41.87
C ARG A 133 -32.62 -6.51 43.13
N LEU A 134 -32.75 -5.18 43.14
CA LEU A 134 -33.33 -4.45 44.26
C LEU A 134 -34.80 -4.85 44.49
N ALA A 135 -35.59 -4.91 43.43
CA ALA A 135 -36.99 -5.35 43.49
C ALA A 135 -37.10 -6.77 44.06
N PHE A 136 -36.22 -7.68 43.64
CA PHE A 136 -36.17 -9.04 44.17
C PHE A 136 -35.83 -9.08 45.67
N LEU A 137 -34.84 -8.28 46.13
CA LEU A 137 -34.51 -8.17 47.55
C LEU A 137 -35.65 -7.56 48.38
N LEU A 138 -36.34 -6.53 47.87
CA LEU A 138 -37.51 -5.95 48.55
C LEU A 138 -38.62 -6.99 48.76
N VAL A 139 -38.83 -7.86 47.77
CA VAL A 139 -39.87 -8.90 47.85
C VAL A 139 -39.49 -9.98 48.87
N LYS A 140 -38.21 -10.36 48.98
CA LYS A 140 -37.78 -11.40 49.93
C LYS A 140 -37.65 -10.89 51.37
N ASP A 141 -36.99 -9.76 51.58
CA ASP A 141 -36.53 -9.32 52.92
C ASP A 141 -37.21 -8.03 53.40
N GLY A 142 -38.03 -7.39 52.56
CA GLY A 142 -38.74 -6.16 52.90
C GLY A 142 -37.82 -4.93 53.04
N ARG A 143 -38.16 -4.02 53.97
CA ARG A 143 -37.42 -2.77 54.21
C ARG A 143 -35.93 -2.91 54.61
N PRO A 144 -35.50 -3.87 55.44
CA PRO A 144 -34.09 -3.97 55.82
C PRO A 144 -33.17 -4.40 54.67
N GLY A 145 -33.70 -4.99 53.59
CA GLY A 145 -32.90 -5.39 52.43
C GLY A 145 -32.20 -4.21 51.72
N LEU A 146 -32.72 -2.98 51.86
CA LEU A 146 -32.13 -1.79 51.22
C LEU A 146 -30.76 -1.42 51.81
N SER A 147 -30.63 -1.45 53.15
CA SER A 147 -29.38 -1.09 53.82
C SER A 147 -28.28 -2.10 53.51
N THR A 148 -28.63 -3.39 53.53
CA THR A 148 -27.67 -4.46 53.21
C THR A 148 -27.18 -4.36 51.77
N TRP A 149 -28.06 -4.04 50.82
CA TRP A 149 -27.68 -3.83 49.42
C TRP A 149 -26.74 -2.63 49.23
N VAL A 150 -26.98 -1.50 49.92
CA VAL A 150 -26.11 -0.33 49.85
C VAL A 150 -24.71 -0.65 50.39
N ASP A 151 -24.65 -1.37 51.52
CA ASP A 151 -23.37 -1.78 52.11
C ASP A 151 -22.60 -2.73 51.19
N GLU A 152 -23.28 -3.68 50.55
CA GLU A 152 -22.69 -4.54 49.51
C GLU A 152 -22.16 -3.71 48.33
N LEU A 153 -22.97 -2.79 47.79
CA LEU A 153 -22.59 -1.96 46.65
C LEU A 153 -21.37 -1.09 46.95
N LYS A 154 -21.32 -0.53 48.15
CA LYS A 154 -20.18 0.26 48.64
C LYS A 154 -18.92 -0.61 48.79
N GLY A 155 -19.09 -1.85 49.23
CA GLY A 155 -18.02 -2.86 49.27
C GLY A 155 -17.43 -3.13 47.90
N TYR A 156 -18.27 -3.40 46.89
CA TYR A 156 -17.81 -3.63 45.52
C TYR A 156 -17.10 -2.40 44.93
N LEU A 157 -17.63 -1.20 45.13
CA LEU A 157 -17.03 0.05 44.64
C LEU A 157 -15.64 0.30 45.25
N LEU A 158 -15.48 0.12 46.56
CA LEU A 158 -14.19 0.30 47.24
C LEU A 158 -13.15 -0.75 46.80
N GLN A 159 -13.59 -1.98 46.52
CA GLN A 159 -12.71 -3.04 46.07
C GLN A 159 -12.19 -2.78 44.65
N THR A 160 -13.05 -2.31 43.74
CA THR A 160 -12.64 -2.00 42.35
C THR A 160 -11.65 -0.83 42.31
N ILE A 161 -11.84 0.21 43.12
CA ILE A 161 -10.90 1.35 43.19
C ILE A 161 -9.53 0.89 43.69
N ARG A 162 -9.48 0.07 44.75
CA ARG A 162 -8.21 -0.49 45.26
C ARG A 162 -7.51 -1.41 44.27
N ALA A 163 -8.27 -2.17 43.48
CA ALA A 163 -7.71 -3.05 42.45
C ALA A 163 -7.01 -2.26 41.32
N THR A 164 -7.57 -1.11 40.92
CA THR A 164 -6.95 -0.23 39.90
C THR A 164 -5.63 0.36 40.40
N GLU A 165 -5.56 0.84 41.65
CA GLU A 165 -4.33 1.41 42.23
C GLU A 165 -3.18 0.40 42.34
N GLN A 166 -3.46 -0.87 42.66
CA GLN A 166 -2.43 -1.90 42.73
C GLN A 166 -1.87 -2.29 41.35
N ASN A 167 -2.69 -2.20 40.30
CA ASN A 167 -2.28 -2.53 38.94
C ASN A 167 -1.34 -1.46 38.35
N GLU A 168 -1.61 -0.17 38.64
CA GLU A 168 -0.77 0.94 38.18
C GLU A 168 0.65 0.88 38.80
N LYS A 169 0.74 0.53 40.09
CA LYS A 169 2.03 0.42 40.80
C LYS A 169 2.89 -0.77 40.37
N SER A 170 2.25 -1.83 39.87
CA SER A 170 2.96 -3.01 39.36
C SER A 170 3.54 -2.75 37.97
N THR A 171 2.91 -1.86 37.19
CA THR A 171 3.36 -1.51 35.83
C THR A 171 4.52 -0.49 35.87
N SER A 172 4.57 0.40 36.87
CA SER A 172 5.66 1.39 36.98
C SER A 172 6.98 0.82 37.53
N LEU A 173 6.99 -0.39 38.10
CA LEU A 173 8.21 -1.05 38.59
C LEU A 173 8.79 -2.06 37.58
N GLN A 174 8.19 -2.16 36.40
CA GLN A 174 8.61 -3.08 35.32
C GLN A 174 9.18 -2.33 34.10
N ASP A 175 9.83 -1.18 34.28
CA ASP A 175 10.58 -0.49 33.20
C ASP A 175 12.07 -0.21 33.55
N ASP A 176 12.49 -0.43 34.80
CA ASP A 176 13.88 -0.17 35.22
C ASP A 176 14.75 -1.44 35.36
N SER A 177 14.33 -2.57 34.79
CA SER A 177 15.10 -3.83 34.83
C SER A 177 15.19 -4.56 33.50
N ARG A 178 15.38 -3.82 32.39
CA ARG A 178 15.94 -4.39 31.16
C ARG A 178 17.39 -3.93 30.98
N SER A 179 18.21 -4.43 31.90
CA SER A 179 19.64 -4.67 31.67
C SER A 179 19.83 -5.61 30.49
N ASP A 180 20.88 -5.33 29.73
CA ASP A 180 21.49 -6.13 28.68
C ASP A 180 21.38 -7.65 28.90
N SER A 181 20.63 -8.32 28.03
CA SER A 181 20.93 -9.72 27.70
C SER A 181 20.59 -9.98 26.23
N THR A 182 21.56 -9.61 25.41
CA THR A 182 21.76 -10.17 24.07
C THR A 182 22.11 -11.63 24.24
N ASN A 183 21.13 -12.54 24.29
CA ASN A 183 21.29 -13.98 24.04
C ASN A 183 19.91 -14.50 23.62
N ASP A 184 19.69 -14.61 22.32
CA ASP A 184 19.78 -15.91 21.67
C ASP A 184 18.67 -16.85 22.16
N SER A 185 17.49 -16.70 21.55
CA SER A 185 16.43 -17.68 21.66
C SER A 185 16.08 -18.15 20.26
N GLY A 186 16.70 -19.26 19.89
CA GLY A 186 16.44 -19.99 18.66
C GLY A 186 14.98 -20.42 18.59
N ILE A 187 14.30 -19.97 17.55
CA ILE A 187 13.01 -20.50 17.14
C ILE A 187 13.27 -21.87 16.50
N LEU A 188 12.91 -22.93 17.22
CA LEU A 188 12.76 -24.27 16.66
C LEU A 188 11.53 -24.27 15.75
N VAL A 189 11.74 -23.98 14.47
CA VAL A 189 10.78 -24.29 13.41
C VAL A 189 10.70 -25.81 13.31
N GLN A 190 9.65 -26.37 13.91
CA GLN A 190 9.28 -27.76 13.69
C GLN A 190 8.70 -27.86 12.28
N SER A 191 9.55 -28.20 11.30
CA SER A 191 9.13 -28.51 9.95
C SER A 191 8.25 -29.77 9.97
N GLU A 192 6.94 -29.56 10.00
CA GLU A 192 5.96 -30.62 9.77
C GLU A 192 6.04 -31.03 8.28
N LYS A 193 6.66 -32.19 8.07
CA LYS A 193 6.84 -32.82 6.77
C LYS A 193 5.50 -33.44 6.36
N ALA A 194 4.67 -32.66 5.69
CA ALA A 194 3.47 -33.18 5.02
C ALA A 194 3.91 -34.02 3.81
N THR A 195 4.01 -35.32 4.03
CA THR A 195 4.01 -36.34 2.97
C THR A 195 2.64 -36.29 2.30
N PHE A 196 2.56 -35.56 1.18
CA PHE A 196 1.42 -35.62 0.29
C PHE A 196 1.67 -36.76 -0.70
N ASP A 197 1.11 -37.92 -0.40
CA ASP A 197 0.99 -39.03 -1.34
C ASP A 197 0.07 -38.60 -2.48
N ASP A 198 0.62 -38.50 -3.69
CA ASP A 198 -0.10 -38.25 -4.93
C ASP A 198 -0.40 -39.59 -5.63
N PRO A 199 -1.64 -40.13 -5.55
CA PRO A 199 -2.00 -41.32 -6.29
C PRO A 199 -2.35 -40.95 -7.75
N GLY A 200 -1.38 -41.16 -8.62
CA GLY A 200 -1.57 -41.80 -9.93
C GLY A 200 -2.53 -41.12 -10.90
N PHE A 201 -1.99 -40.26 -11.76
CA PHE A 201 -2.65 -39.87 -13.01
C PHE A 201 -2.10 -40.72 -14.18
N GLU A 202 -2.89 -41.71 -14.62
CA GLU A 202 -2.65 -42.49 -15.83
C GLU A 202 -2.84 -41.63 -17.10
N PRO A 203 -1.90 -41.64 -18.07
CA PRO A 203 -2.13 -41.06 -19.38
C PRO A 203 -2.89 -42.04 -20.30
N LYS A 204 -4.10 -41.66 -20.71
CA LYS A 204 -4.78 -42.31 -21.84
C LYS A 204 -4.18 -41.81 -23.15
N THR A 205 -3.58 -42.75 -23.88
CA THR A 205 -3.30 -42.67 -25.31
C THR A 205 -4.59 -42.86 -26.10
N GLU A 206 -4.91 -41.92 -26.98
CA GLU A 206 -5.57 -42.16 -28.28
C GLU A 206 -5.31 -40.96 -29.20
#